data_AF-A0A800ISE6-F1
#
_entry.id   AF-A0A800ISE6-F1
#
_cell.length_a   1.000
_cell.length_b   1.000
_cell.length_c   1.000
_cell.angle_alpha   90.00
_cell.angle_beta   90.00
_cell.angle_gamma   90.00
#
_symmetry.space_group_name_H-M   'P 1'
#
loop_
_entity.id
_entity.type
_entity.pdbx_description
1 polymer ?
#
loop_
_entity_poly.entity_id
_entity_poly.type
_entity_poly.pdbx_seq_one_letter_code
_entity_poly.pdbx_strand_id
1 'polypeptide(L)' 'ANDNVVAAFLKGLIPFTQIPTLIEDAISQHDWISNPDLEAISELSDWTSQFIHEQITTYA' A
#
# COMPACT_ATOMS: atom_id res chain seq x y z
N ALA A 1 -0.07 -4.16 2.19
CA ALA A 1 0.88 -3.09 1.79
C ALA A 1 2.19 -3.66 1.24
N ASN A 2 3.00 -4.32 2.07
CA ASN A 2 4.35 -4.81 1.69
C ASN A 2 4.39 -5.57 0.36
N ASP A 3 3.50 -6.55 0.17
CA ASP A 3 3.48 -7.39 -1.04
C ASP A 3 3.32 -6.57 -2.33
N ASN A 4 2.48 -5.53 -2.30
CA ASN A 4 2.24 -4.66 -3.46
C ASN A 4 3.47 -3.81 -3.79
N VAL A 5 4.11 -3.25 -2.76
CA VAL A 5 5.29 -2.40 -2.91
C VAL A 5 6.50 -3.23 -3.38
N VAL A 6 6.68 -4.43 -2.82
CA VAL A 6 7.71 -5.37 -3.26
C VAL A 6 7.47 -5.82 -4.71
N ALA A 7 6.22 -6.09 -5.10
CA ALA A 7 5.89 -6.43 -6.48
C ALA A 7 6.21 -5.27 -7.44
N ALA A 8 5.96 -4.02 -7.04
CA ALA A 8 6.30 -2.84 -7.84
C ALA A 8 7.82 -2.63 -7.97
N PHE A 9 8.57 -2.87 -6.89
CA PHE A 9 10.03 -2.87 -6.91
C PHE A 9 10.59 -3.95 -7.85
N LEU A 10 10.06 -5.18 -7.78
CA LEU A 10 10.47 -6.27 -8.67
C LEU A 10 10.13 -5.99 -10.15
N LYS A 11 9.10 -5.19 -10.41
CA LYS A 11 8.74 -4.71 -11.76
C LYS A 11 9.58 -3.51 -12.22
N GLY A 12 10.47 -2.97 -11.39
CA GLY A 12 11.28 -1.79 -11.69
C GLY A 12 10.50 -0.49 -11.73
N LEU A 13 9.28 -0.45 -11.14
CA LEU A 13 8.43 0.75 -11.09
C LEU A 13 8.88 1.71 -9.98
N ILE A 14 9.49 1.20 -8.92
CA ILE A 14 9.98 1.99 -7.79
C ILE A 14 11.38 1.54 -7.35
N PRO A 15 12.21 2.44 -6.79
CA PRO A 15 13.48 2.08 -6.18
C PRO A 15 13.30 1.47 -4.78
N PHE A 16 14.29 0.73 -4.30
CA PHE A 16 14.27 0.09 -2.99
C PHE A 16 14.00 1.07 -1.83
N THR A 17 14.49 2.30 -1.94
CA THR A 17 14.31 3.34 -0.92
C THR A 17 12.86 3.81 -0.78
N GLN A 18 12.01 3.60 -1.79
CA GLN A 18 10.59 3.93 -1.74
C GLN A 18 9.75 2.86 -1.05
N ILE A 19 10.32 1.66 -0.83
CA ILE A 19 9.60 0.56 -0.18
C ILE A 19 9.10 0.95 1.22
N PRO A 20 9.97 1.35 2.16
CA PRO A 20 9.53 1.75 3.50
C PRO A 20 8.64 2.99 3.49
N THR A 21 8.91 3.97 2.61
CA THR A 21 8.12 5.20 2.48
C THR A 21 6.66 4.91 2.13
N LEU A 22 6.43 4.09 1.10
CA LEU A 22 5.07 3.74 0.66
C LEU A 22 4.33 2.88 1.69
N ILE A 23 5.05 2.03 2.43
CA ILE A 23 4.47 1.24 3.51
C ILE A 23 4.08 2.15 4.68
N GLU A 24 4.93 3.09 5.07
CA GLU A 24 4.62 4.08 6.11
C GLU A 24 3.45 4.98 5.70
N ASP A 25 3.40 5.44 4.45
CA ASP A 25 2.28 6.25 3.94
C ASP A 25 0.96 5.47 4.01
N ALA A 26 0.95 4.20 3.60
CA ALA A 26 -0.23 3.35 3.67
C ALA A 26 -0.68 3.13 5.12
N ILE A 27 0.28 2.95 6.04
CA ILE A 27 0.00 2.81 7.48
C ILE A 27 -0.41 4.16 8.11
N SER A 28 0.07 5.29 7.60
CA SER A 28 -0.30 6.60 8.13
C SER A 28 -1.67 7.07 7.64
N GLN A 29 -2.09 6.65 6.44
CA GLN A 29 -3.36 7.04 5.86
C GLN A 29 -4.50 6.05 6.14
N HIS A 30 -4.20 4.80 6.51
CA HIS A 30 -5.27 3.90 6.92
C HIS A 30 -5.91 4.36 8.22
N ASP A 31 -7.24 4.42 8.24
CA ASP A 31 -7.99 4.64 9.47
C ASP A 31 -7.85 3.40 10.36
N TRP A 32 -7.52 3.63 11.63
CA TRP A 32 -7.44 2.55 12.60
C TRP A 32 -8.84 2.00 12.89
N ILE A 33 -9.10 0.77 12.48
CA ILE A 33 -10.35 0.07 12.77
C ILE A 33 -10.14 -0.81 14.01
N SER A 34 -10.82 -0.49 15.11
CA SER A 34 -10.61 -1.19 16.39
C SER A 34 -11.21 -2.60 16.43
N ASN A 35 -12.17 -2.92 15.56
CA ASN A 35 -12.79 -4.25 15.48
C ASN A 35 -13.24 -4.53 14.04
N PRO A 36 -12.29 -4.74 13.11
CA PRO A 36 -12.63 -4.99 11.72
C PRO A 36 -13.29 -6.37 11.59
N ASP A 37 -14.34 -6.44 10.80
CA ASP A 37 -14.90 -7.70 10.32
C ASP A 37 -14.14 -8.17 9.05
N LEU A 38 -14.49 -9.35 8.55
CA LEU A 38 -13.84 -9.92 7.36
C LEU A 38 -14.02 -9.04 6.12
N GLU A 39 -15.16 -8.34 6.02
CA GLU A 39 -15.45 -7.41 4.93
C GLU A 39 -14.54 -6.18 5.02
N ALA A 40 -14.43 -5.55 6.19
CA ALA A 40 -13.52 -4.44 6.44
C ALA A 40 -12.04 -4.83 6.20
N ILE A 41 -11.62 -6.05 6.54
CA ILE A 41 -10.25 -6.53 6.24
C ILE A 41 -10.03 -6.65 4.71
N SER A 42 -11.04 -7.14 3.98
CA SER A 42 -10.98 -7.25 2.52
C SER A 42 -10.94 -5.87 1.86
N GLU A 43 -11.84 -4.97 2.26
CA GLU A 43 -11.89 -3.59 1.78
C GLU A 43 -10.59 -2.84 2.10
N LEU A 44 -10.04 -3.03 3.30
CA LEU A 44 -8.76 -2.44 3.67
C LEU A 44 -7.61 -2.96 2.81
N SER A 45 -7.63 -4.24 2.46
CA SER A 45 -6.63 -4.84 1.56
C SER A 45 -6.75 -4.28 0.13
N ASP A 46 -7.96 -4.14 -0.38
CA ASP A 46 -8.24 -3.56 -1.69
C ASP A 46 -7.85 -2.07 -1.74
N TRP A 47 -8.25 -1.30 -0.72
CA TRP A 47 -7.86 0.10 -0.55
C TRP A 47 -6.34 0.24 -0.50
N THR A 48 -5.66 -0.60 0.28
CA THR A 48 -4.20 -0.57 0.38
C THR A 48 -3.54 -0.84 -0.97
N SER A 49 -4.12 -1.73 -1.78
CA SER A 49 -3.62 -2.02 -3.13
C SER A 49 -3.80 -0.85 -4.08
N GLN A 50 -4.97 -0.21 -4.06
CA GLN A 50 -5.25 0.99 -4.84
C GLN A 50 -4.35 2.16 -4.43
N PHE A 51 -4.25 2.44 -3.14
CA PHE A 51 -3.42 3.50 -2.60
C PHE A 51 -1.96 3.39 -3.04
N ILE A 52 -1.38 2.18 -2.93
CA ILE A 52 0.00 1.94 -3.37
C ILE A 52 0.12 2.12 -4.88
N HIS A 53 -0.85 1.65 -5.67
CA HIS A 53 -0.83 1.81 -7.12
C HIS A 53 -0.88 3.28 -7.52
N GLU A 54 -1.76 4.08 -6.91
CA GLU A 54 -1.88 5.51 -7.13
C GLU A 54 -0.60 6.26 -6.77
N GLN A 55 0.01 5.92 -5.63
CA GLN A 55 1.31 6.49 -5.24
C GLN A 55 2.37 6.16 -6.28
N ILE A 56 2.50 4.90 -6.72
CA ILE A 56 3.47 4.50 -7.75
C ILE A 56 3.26 5.29 -9.05
N THR A 57 2.01 5.45 -9.51
CA THR A 57 1.72 6.23 -10.73
C THR A 57 1.97 7.73 -10.57
N THR A 58 1.91 8.25 -9.35
CA THR A 58 2.24 9.66 -9.06
C THR A 58 3.75 9.90 -9.06
N TYR A 59 4.57 8.89 -8.77
CA TYR A 59 6.03 8.96 -8.80
C TYR A 59 6.67 8.61 -10.16
N ALA A 60 5.90 8.08 -11.12
CA ALA A 60 6.35 7.68 -12.46
C ALA A 60 6.29 8.84 -13.48
#